data_AF-A0A7C2LYL1-F1
#
_entry.id   AF-A0A7C2LYL1-F1
#
_cell.length_a   1.000
_cell.length_b   1.000
_cell.length_c   1.000
_cell.angle_alpha   90.00
_cell.angle_beta   90.00
_cell.angle_gamma   90.00
#
_symmetry.space_group_name_H-M   'P 1'
#
loop_
_entity.id
_entity.type
_entity.pdbx_description
1 polymer ?
#
loop_
_entity_poly.entity_id
_entity_poly.type
_entity_poly.pdbx_seq_one_letter_code
_entity_poly.pdbx_strand_id
1 'polypeptide(L)'
;MEIFALIGESGTGKSHKALLIAHKYNINYVIDDGLLIRKDKILAGHSAKKDKNRIQAIRTAIFEDPSYAYEVIEVIRKAKPEKILVIGTSVRMIDKIIKTLELPPPKKILKIEDVSTNQEIEEAKFVRLKEGKHVIPLPGIEVQRKFPVNILESLEIFYKKRYSRRKIGERAIVRPPFSYYGKLYVSENAILDIIIYILKDFKEVVTLGKSQISIKEEGI
;
A
#
# COMPACT_ATOMS: atom_id res chain seq x y z
N MET A 1 -6.14 -8.63 25.67
CA MET A 1 -5.76 -8.21 24.31
C MET A 1 -4.64 -7.20 24.42
N GLU A 2 -3.49 -7.45 23.79
CA GLU A 2 -2.35 -6.54 23.77
C GLU A 2 -2.26 -5.84 22.40
N ILE A 3 -2.05 -4.52 22.41
CA ILE A 3 -1.90 -3.74 21.18
C ILE A 3 -0.44 -3.41 20.94
N PHE A 4 0.03 -3.70 19.72
CA PHE A 4 1.31 -3.26 19.19
C PHE A 4 1.03 -2.24 18.10
N ALA A 5 1.83 -1.19 18.01
CA ALA A 5 1.72 -0.19 16.96
C ALA A 5 3.00 -0.14 16.11
N LEU A 6 2.84 -0.02 14.80
CA LEU A 6 3.92 0.30 13.87
C LEU A 6 3.66 1.67 13.25
N ILE A 7 4.55 2.62 13.52
CA ILE A 7 4.47 4.00 13.02
C ILE A 7 5.60 4.32 12.04
N GLY A 8 5.34 5.28 11.15
CA GLY A 8 6.31 5.75 10.15
C GLY A 8 5.59 6.46 9.01
N GLU A 9 6.28 7.37 8.32
CA GLU A 9 5.65 8.19 7.28
C GLU A 9 5.02 7.39 6.13
N SER A 10 4.15 8.01 5.34
CA SER A 10 3.60 7.33 4.15
C SER A 10 4.72 6.95 3.18
N GLY A 11 4.69 5.73 2.66
CA GLY A 11 5.71 5.23 1.72
C GLY A 11 6.97 4.63 2.34
N THR A 12 7.12 4.57 3.65
CA THR A 12 8.32 4.02 4.31
C THR A 12 8.38 2.48 4.36
N GLY A 13 7.46 1.78 3.69
CA GLY A 13 7.43 0.30 3.69
C GLY A 13 6.83 -0.35 4.95
N LYS A 14 5.99 0.35 5.72
CA LYS A 14 5.32 -0.23 6.91
C LYS A 14 4.58 -1.54 6.62
N SER A 15 3.69 -1.55 5.62
CA SER A 15 2.93 -2.75 5.25
C SER A 15 3.84 -3.88 4.76
N HIS A 16 5.01 -3.55 4.19
CA HIS A 16 6.05 -4.52 3.81
C HIS A 16 6.69 -5.19 5.04
N LYS A 17 7.04 -4.43 6.08
CA LYS A 17 7.68 -4.95 7.30
C LYS A 17 6.68 -5.49 8.34
N ALA A 18 5.40 -5.19 8.21
CA ALA A 18 4.37 -5.58 9.15
C ALA A 18 4.26 -7.09 9.36
N LEU A 19 4.32 -7.90 8.30
CA LEU A 19 4.28 -9.36 8.42
C LEU A 19 5.50 -9.91 9.18
N LEU A 20 6.68 -9.31 9.01
CA LEU A 20 7.89 -9.67 9.74
C LEU A 20 7.75 -9.34 11.24
N ILE A 21 7.22 -8.16 11.57
CA ILE A 21 6.96 -7.74 12.95
C ILE A 21 5.90 -8.64 13.58
N ALA A 22 4.79 -8.88 12.88
CA ALA A 22 3.72 -9.75 13.34
C ALA A 22 4.26 -11.15 13.66
N HIS A 23 5.09 -11.72 12.78
CA HIS A 23 5.76 -13.00 13.04
C HIS A 23 6.71 -12.92 14.25
N LYS A 24 7.54 -11.88 14.37
CA LYS A 24 8.50 -11.69 15.47
C LYS A 24 7.83 -11.64 16.85
N TYR A 25 6.66 -11.01 16.94
CA TYR A 25 5.93 -10.83 18.21
C TYR A 25 4.77 -11.83 18.40
N ASN A 26 4.65 -12.82 17.50
CA ASN A 26 3.57 -13.80 17.44
C ASN A 26 2.17 -13.15 17.45
N ILE A 27 1.97 -12.20 16.56
CA ILE A 27 0.74 -11.44 16.37
C ILE A 27 0.03 -12.01 15.14
N ASN A 28 -1.22 -12.45 15.31
CA ASN A 28 -2.00 -13.04 14.22
C ASN A 28 -2.98 -12.06 13.57
N TYR A 29 -3.22 -10.90 14.19
CA TYR A 29 -4.18 -9.89 13.74
C TYR A 29 -3.48 -8.59 13.42
N VAL A 30 -3.78 -8.02 12.25
CA VAL A 30 -3.21 -6.76 11.76
C VAL A 30 -4.35 -5.82 11.38
N ILE A 31 -4.26 -4.57 11.80
CA ILE A 31 -5.12 -3.47 11.37
C ILE A 31 -4.28 -2.56 10.48
N ASP A 32 -4.66 -2.43 9.22
CA ASP A 32 -3.98 -1.59 8.23
C ASP A 32 -5.01 -1.03 7.23
N ASP A 33 -4.87 0.25 6.87
CA ASP A 33 -5.66 0.91 5.82
C ASP A 33 -7.19 0.64 5.89
N GLY A 34 -7.79 0.60 7.08
CA GLY A 34 -9.24 0.39 7.27
C GLY A 34 -9.68 -1.08 7.27
N LEU A 35 -8.74 -2.03 7.28
CA LEU A 35 -9.03 -3.47 7.30
C LEU A 35 -8.60 -4.11 8.62
N LEU A 36 -9.36 -5.12 9.05
CA LEU A 36 -8.94 -6.11 10.02
C LEU A 36 -8.54 -7.40 9.30
N ILE A 37 -7.27 -7.78 9.46
CA ILE A 37 -6.66 -8.92 8.80
C ILE A 37 -6.27 -9.94 9.86
N ARG A 38 -6.55 -11.22 9.60
CA ARG A 38 -6.02 -12.34 10.39
C ARG A 38 -5.19 -13.24 9.49
N LYS A 39 -3.88 -13.27 9.74
CA LYS A 39 -2.88 -13.93 8.88
C LYS A 39 -3.00 -13.45 7.42
N ASP A 40 -3.62 -14.27 6.59
CA ASP A 40 -3.74 -14.14 5.15
C ASP A 40 -5.18 -13.82 4.70
N LYS A 41 -6.10 -13.57 5.63
CA LYS A 41 -7.51 -13.33 5.35
C LYS A 41 -8.02 -12.00 5.90
N ILE A 42 -8.87 -11.34 5.12
CA ILE A 42 -9.58 -10.15 5.59
C ILE A 42 -10.79 -10.62 6.39
N LEU A 43 -10.87 -10.21 7.65
CA LEU A 43 -12.00 -10.54 8.50
C LEU A 43 -13.12 -9.49 8.41
N ALA A 44 -12.78 -8.21 8.33
CA ALA A 44 -13.75 -7.11 8.31
C ALA A 44 -13.15 -5.82 7.75
N GLY A 45 -14.02 -4.87 7.43
CA GLY A 45 -13.69 -3.48 7.15
C GLY A 45 -13.56 -3.14 5.68
N HIS A 46 -13.34 -1.85 5.41
CA HIS A 46 -13.23 -1.29 4.07
C HIS A 46 -11.80 -0.82 3.80
N SER A 47 -11.21 -1.24 2.67
CA SER A 47 -9.85 -0.83 2.33
C SER A 47 -9.81 0.61 1.83
N ALA A 48 -8.99 1.44 2.46
CA ALA A 48 -8.66 2.79 1.99
C ALA A 48 -8.02 2.79 0.58
N LYS A 49 -7.50 1.65 0.10
CA LYS A 49 -6.94 1.51 -1.25
C LYS A 49 -8.00 1.47 -2.37
N LYS A 50 -9.28 1.38 -2.02
CA LYS A 50 -10.42 1.47 -2.95
C LYS A 50 -10.96 2.88 -3.12
N ASP A 51 -10.63 3.78 -2.20
CA ASP A 51 -11.27 5.09 -2.16
C ASP A 51 -10.89 5.94 -3.37
N LYS A 52 -11.81 6.81 -3.80
CA LYS A 52 -11.62 7.59 -5.04
C LYS A 52 -10.59 8.69 -4.86
N ASN A 53 -10.45 9.21 -3.65
CA ASN A 53 -9.53 10.31 -3.35
C ASN A 53 -8.79 10.08 -2.03
N ARG A 54 -7.70 10.84 -1.87
CA ARG A 54 -6.78 10.70 -0.74
C ARG A 54 -7.41 11.08 0.60
N ILE A 55 -8.33 12.04 0.62
CA ILE A 55 -9.01 12.45 1.86
C ILE A 55 -9.87 11.30 2.36
N GLN A 56 -10.68 10.70 1.49
CA GLN A 56 -11.51 9.55 1.81
C GLN A 56 -10.66 8.36 2.28
N ALA A 57 -9.54 8.07 1.60
CA ALA A 57 -8.60 7.03 2.03
C ALA A 57 -8.09 7.24 3.48
N ILE A 58 -7.81 8.49 3.87
CA ILE A 58 -7.39 8.81 5.24
C ILE A 58 -8.53 8.57 6.23
N ARG A 59 -9.75 9.01 5.91
CA ARG A 59 -10.95 8.84 6.74
C ARG A 59 -11.25 7.35 6.99
N THR A 60 -11.21 6.55 5.93
CA THR A 60 -11.37 5.09 5.98
C THR A 60 -10.28 4.44 6.82
N ALA A 61 -9.01 4.85 6.67
CA ALA A 61 -7.90 4.27 7.43
C ALA A 61 -7.96 4.55 8.94
N ILE A 62 -8.67 5.59 9.37
CA ILE A 62 -8.93 5.89 10.79
C ILE A 62 -10.30 5.40 11.27
N PHE A 63 -11.03 4.64 10.45
CA PHE A 63 -12.37 4.12 10.73
C PHE A 63 -13.39 5.23 11.04
N GLU A 64 -13.29 6.38 10.38
CA GLU A 64 -14.21 7.52 10.65
C GLU A 64 -15.68 7.20 10.29
N ASP A 65 -15.91 6.26 9.36
CA ASP A 65 -17.25 5.75 9.08
C ASP A 65 -17.73 4.81 10.21
N PRO A 66 -18.80 5.17 10.95
CA PRO A 66 -19.26 4.38 12.09
C PRO A 66 -19.73 2.96 11.72
N SER A 67 -20.24 2.76 10.50
CA SER A 67 -20.70 1.46 10.03
C SER A 67 -19.51 0.50 9.83
N TYR A 68 -18.46 0.97 9.16
CA TYR A 68 -17.23 0.19 8.98
C TYR A 68 -16.49 -0.04 10.31
N ALA A 69 -16.48 0.95 11.20
CA ALA A 69 -15.92 0.79 12.55
C ALA A 69 -16.67 -0.29 13.34
N TYR A 70 -18.01 -0.25 13.33
CA TYR A 70 -18.84 -1.21 14.04
C TYR A 70 -18.64 -2.65 13.54
N GLU A 71 -18.58 -2.86 12.21
CA GLU A 71 -18.28 -4.17 11.62
C GLU A 71 -16.97 -4.75 12.19
N VAL A 72 -15.92 -3.94 12.25
CA VAL A 72 -14.61 -4.34 12.73
C VAL A 72 -14.62 -4.61 14.23
N ILE A 73 -15.27 -3.76 15.03
CA ILE A 73 -15.44 -3.94 16.48
C ILE A 73 -16.13 -5.28 16.78
N GLU A 74 -17.23 -5.58 16.10
CA GLU A 74 -17.99 -6.81 16.30
C GLU A 74 -17.16 -8.06 15.97
N VAL A 75 -16.37 -8.01 14.90
CA VAL A 75 -15.46 -9.10 14.56
C VAL A 75 -14.34 -9.25 15.58
N ILE A 76 -13.79 -8.15 16.09
CA ILE A 76 -12.77 -8.19 17.16
C ILE A 76 -13.36 -8.81 18.44
N ARG A 77 -14.57 -8.40 18.85
CA ARG A 77 -15.28 -8.93 20.02
C ARG A 77 -15.55 -10.43 19.92
N LYS A 78 -15.96 -10.91 18.73
CA LYS A 78 -16.19 -12.34 18.46
C LYS A 78 -14.89 -13.13 18.41
N ALA A 79 -13.86 -12.59 17.75
CA ALA A 79 -12.58 -13.27 17.54
C ALA A 79 -11.68 -13.32 18.78
N LYS A 80 -11.87 -12.40 19.73
CA LYS A 80 -11.11 -12.27 20.99
C LYS A 80 -9.59 -12.43 20.81
N PRO A 81 -8.96 -11.60 19.97
CA PRO A 81 -7.53 -11.74 19.68
C PRO A 81 -6.68 -11.49 20.93
N GLU A 82 -5.65 -12.31 21.11
CA GLU A 82 -4.65 -12.09 22.17
C GLU A 82 -3.82 -10.84 21.88
N LYS A 83 -3.40 -10.65 20.62
CA LYS A 83 -2.56 -9.54 20.17
C LYS A 83 -3.04 -8.99 18.83
N ILE A 84 -2.97 -7.67 18.68
CA ILE A 84 -3.23 -6.97 17.41
C ILE A 84 -2.07 -6.02 17.11
N LEU A 85 -1.64 -5.97 15.84
CA LEU A 85 -0.71 -4.98 15.32
C LEU A 85 -1.50 -3.90 14.57
N VAL A 86 -1.44 -2.65 15.03
CA VAL A 86 -2.05 -1.50 14.36
C VAL A 86 -0.97 -0.74 13.59
N ILE A 87 -1.22 -0.48 12.31
CA ILE A 87 -0.29 0.25 11.44
C ILE A 87 -0.82 1.66 11.21
N GLY A 88 0.05 2.65 11.34
CA GLY A 88 -0.34 4.05 11.17
C GLY A 88 0.82 4.93 10.71
N THR A 89 0.50 6.13 10.26
CA THR A 89 1.52 7.10 9.82
C THR A 89 2.12 7.91 10.96
N SER A 90 1.43 7.99 12.09
CA SER A 90 1.82 8.78 13.26
C SER A 90 1.17 8.23 14.53
N VAL A 91 1.70 8.61 15.69
CA VAL A 91 1.09 8.30 17.00
C VAL A 91 -0.34 8.80 17.06
N ARG A 92 -0.60 10.03 16.60
CA ARG A 92 -1.95 10.61 16.55
C ARG A 92 -2.92 9.77 15.71
N MET A 93 -2.46 9.17 14.61
CA MET A 93 -3.29 8.27 13.80
C MET A 93 -3.61 6.98 14.56
N ILE A 94 -2.62 6.38 15.23
CA ILE A 94 -2.81 5.19 16.06
C ILE A 94 -3.81 5.48 17.18
N ASP A 95 -3.67 6.59 17.89
CA ASP A 95 -4.57 6.98 18.97
C ASP A 95 -6.02 7.12 18.50
N LYS A 96 -6.22 7.68 17.29
CA LYS A 96 -7.55 7.75 16.68
C LYS A 96 -8.11 6.35 16.43
N ILE A 97 -7.36 5.48 15.76
CA ILE A 97 -7.80 4.11 15.46
C ILE A 97 -8.17 3.35 16.75
N ILE A 98 -7.30 3.43 17.76
CA ILE A 98 -7.50 2.76 19.05
C ILE A 98 -8.78 3.25 19.73
N LYS A 99 -9.01 4.58 19.76
CA LYS A 99 -10.23 5.15 20.32
C LYS A 99 -11.47 4.73 19.54
N THR A 100 -11.43 4.84 18.22
CA THR A 100 -12.57 4.52 17.34
C THR A 100 -12.98 3.05 17.45
N LEU A 101 -12.01 2.14 17.53
CA LEU A 101 -12.26 0.70 17.62
C LEU A 101 -12.35 0.17 19.06
N GLU A 102 -12.42 1.07 20.06
CA GLU A 102 -12.52 0.71 21.48
C GLU A 102 -11.41 -0.24 21.96
N LEU A 103 -10.20 -0.07 21.43
CA LEU A 103 -9.05 -0.93 21.75
C LEU A 103 -8.31 -0.42 23.00
N PRO A 104 -7.61 -1.31 23.72
CA PRO A 104 -6.73 -0.87 24.81
C PRO A 104 -5.53 -0.08 24.28
N PRO A 105 -4.88 0.75 25.12
CA PRO A 105 -3.71 1.52 24.71
C PRO A 105 -2.57 0.61 24.23
N PRO A 106 -1.67 1.12 23.35
CA PRO A 106 -0.59 0.32 22.80
C PRO A 106 0.42 -0.04 23.89
N LYS A 107 0.65 -1.34 24.07
CA LYS A 107 1.71 -1.89 24.94
C LYS A 107 3.09 -1.55 24.41
N LYS A 108 3.24 -1.47 23.08
CA LYS A 108 4.50 -1.15 22.41
C LYS A 108 4.26 -0.38 21.12
N ILE A 109 5.03 0.69 20.93
CA ILE A 109 5.09 1.44 19.67
C ILE A 109 6.46 1.20 19.04
N LEU A 110 6.46 0.73 17.80
CA LEU A 110 7.64 0.47 16.99
C LEU A 110 7.70 1.50 15.88
N LYS A 111 8.88 2.08 15.65
CA LYS A 111 9.10 2.97 14.51
C LYS A 111 9.62 2.16 13.33
N ILE A 112 9.27 2.58 12.10
CA ILE A 112 9.75 1.92 10.88
C ILE A 112 11.28 2.02 10.78
N GLU A 113 11.84 3.10 11.32
CA GLU A 113 13.27 3.36 11.43
C GLU A 113 13.99 2.34 12.34
N ASP A 114 13.27 1.66 13.24
CA ASP A 114 13.84 0.61 14.11
C ASP A 114 13.98 -0.74 13.40
N VAL A 115 13.36 -0.90 12.23
CA VAL A 115 13.21 -2.19 11.52
C VAL A 115 13.61 -2.14 10.04
N SER A 116 13.93 -0.96 9.54
CA SER A 116 14.33 -0.71 8.16
C SER A 116 15.57 0.18 8.12
N THR A 117 16.43 -0.04 7.13
CA THR A 117 17.56 0.88 6.88
C THR A 117 17.06 2.14 6.17
N ASN A 118 17.85 3.22 6.24
CA ASN A 118 17.53 4.45 5.51
C ASN A 118 17.42 4.20 3.99
N GLN A 119 18.29 3.36 3.42
CA GLN A 119 18.23 2.96 2.02
C GLN A 119 16.91 2.26 1.68
N GLU A 120 16.48 1.28 2.48
CA GLU A 120 15.20 0.60 2.28
C GLU A 120 14.00 1.57 2.34
N ILE A 121 14.07 2.56 3.24
CA ILE A 121 13.03 3.58 3.38
C ILE A 121 13.00 4.50 2.15
N GLU A 122 14.15 4.94 1.66
CA GLU A 122 14.27 5.80 0.47
C GLU A 122 13.80 5.07 -0.78
N GLU A 123 14.20 3.82 -0.99
CA GLU A 123 13.72 2.99 -2.09
C GLU A 123 12.20 2.83 -2.04
N ALA A 124 11.64 2.55 -0.86
CA ALA A 124 10.19 2.42 -0.70
C ALA A 124 9.45 3.74 -1.02
N LYS A 125 10.01 4.89 -0.60
CA LYS A 125 9.49 6.22 -0.94
C LYS A 125 9.59 6.49 -2.45
N PHE A 126 10.70 6.14 -3.07
CA PHE A 126 10.94 6.32 -4.50
C PHE A 126 9.96 5.51 -5.36
N VAL A 127 9.84 4.20 -5.10
CA VAL A 127 8.90 3.30 -5.81
C VAL A 127 7.47 3.81 -5.66
N ARG A 128 7.10 4.28 -4.47
CA ARG A 128 5.79 4.86 -4.23
C ARG A 128 5.54 6.13 -5.04
N LEU A 129 6.52 7.03 -5.10
CA LEU A 129 6.39 8.31 -5.79
C LEU A 129 6.39 8.15 -7.31
N LYS A 130 7.29 7.33 -7.84
CA LYS A 130 7.49 7.12 -9.27
C LYS A 130 6.44 6.19 -9.88
N GLU A 131 6.12 5.09 -9.20
CA GLU A 131 5.31 4.03 -9.78
C GLU A 131 3.89 3.99 -9.21
N GLY A 132 3.61 4.77 -8.16
CA GLY A 132 2.30 4.79 -7.51
C GLY A 132 1.94 3.46 -6.84
N LYS A 133 2.91 2.57 -6.62
CA LYS A 133 2.72 1.23 -6.05
C LYS A 133 2.47 1.28 -4.55
N HIS A 134 1.65 0.35 -4.06
CA HIS A 134 1.31 0.16 -2.66
C HIS A 134 1.35 -1.31 -2.30
N VAL A 135 1.81 -1.64 -1.10
CA VAL A 135 1.78 -3.01 -0.57
C VAL A 135 0.54 -3.19 0.30
N ILE A 136 -0.16 -4.32 0.14
CA ILE A 136 -1.15 -4.84 1.08
C ILE A 136 -0.57 -6.13 1.70
N PRO A 137 -0.57 -6.30 3.04
CA PRO A 137 0.03 -7.45 3.71
C PRO A 137 -0.86 -8.71 3.64
N LEU A 138 -1.35 -9.04 2.44
CA LEU A 138 -2.24 -10.17 2.14
C LEU A 138 -1.85 -10.83 0.82
N PRO A 139 -2.10 -12.14 0.62
CA PRO A 139 -1.93 -12.79 -0.68
C PRO A 139 -2.77 -12.13 -1.78
N GLY A 140 -2.26 -12.11 -3.02
CA GLY A 140 -2.97 -11.51 -4.16
C GLY A 140 -4.33 -12.14 -4.45
N ILE A 141 -4.48 -13.44 -4.23
CA ILE A 141 -5.75 -14.16 -4.43
C ILE A 141 -6.84 -13.64 -3.46
N GLU A 142 -6.50 -13.43 -2.19
CA GLU A 142 -7.45 -12.91 -1.19
C GLU A 142 -7.85 -11.47 -1.54
N VAL A 143 -6.89 -10.66 -1.98
CA VAL A 143 -7.14 -9.30 -2.43
C VAL A 143 -8.08 -9.29 -3.64
N GLN A 144 -7.84 -10.10 -4.68
CA GLN A 144 -8.71 -10.21 -5.86
C GLN A 144 -10.14 -10.66 -5.52
N ARG A 145 -10.29 -11.65 -4.62
CA ARG A 145 -11.59 -12.19 -4.22
C ARG A 145 -12.47 -11.15 -3.52
N LYS A 146 -11.89 -10.38 -2.59
CA LYS A 146 -12.65 -9.34 -1.89
C LYS A 146 -12.75 -8.06 -2.70
N PHE A 147 -11.73 -7.74 -3.51
CA PHE A 147 -11.55 -6.46 -4.16
C PHE A 147 -10.97 -6.61 -5.59
N PRO A 148 -11.72 -6.26 -6.65
CA PRO A 148 -11.17 -6.15 -8.00
C PRO A 148 -10.37 -4.84 -8.14
N VAL A 149 -9.21 -4.77 -7.47
CA VAL A 149 -8.20 -3.72 -7.66
C VAL A 149 -7.13 -4.20 -8.63
N ASN A 150 -6.47 -3.27 -9.33
CA ASN A 150 -5.33 -3.57 -10.20
C ASN A 150 -4.16 -4.12 -9.35
N ILE A 151 -4.10 -5.44 -9.21
CA ILE A 151 -2.96 -6.17 -8.66
C ILE A 151 -1.87 -6.16 -9.72
N LEU A 152 -0.72 -5.64 -9.36
CA LEU A 152 0.45 -5.63 -10.22
C LEU A 152 1.29 -6.89 -10.02
N GLU A 153 1.42 -7.36 -8.78
CA GLU A 153 2.27 -8.50 -8.44
C GLU A 153 1.90 -9.11 -7.07
N SER A 154 2.27 -10.37 -6.84
CA SER A 154 2.27 -11.02 -5.52
C SER A 154 3.68 -11.47 -5.17
N LEU A 155 4.15 -11.15 -3.97
CA LEU A 155 5.51 -11.47 -3.50
C LEU A 155 5.47 -12.36 -2.26
N GLU A 156 6.33 -13.37 -2.23
CA GLU A 156 6.53 -14.23 -1.07
C GLU A 156 7.48 -13.58 -0.05
N ILE A 157 7.19 -13.75 1.24
CA ILE A 157 8.05 -13.29 2.32
C ILE A 157 8.64 -14.50 3.05
N PHE A 158 9.96 -14.46 3.26
CA PHE A 158 10.72 -15.50 3.95
C PHE A 158 11.37 -14.96 5.22
N TYR A 159 11.33 -15.76 6.30
CA TYR A 159 12.15 -15.54 7.48
C TYR A 159 13.42 -16.38 7.39
N LYS A 160 14.58 -15.72 7.49
CA LYS A 160 15.89 -16.38 7.44
C LYS A 160 16.32 -16.76 8.87
N LYS A 161 16.35 -18.06 9.17
CA LYS A 161 17.07 -18.61 10.33
C LYS A 161 18.44 -19.11 9.86
N ARG A 162 19.41 -19.24 10.77
CA ARG A 162 20.84 -19.52 10.52
C ARG A 162 21.13 -20.58 9.42
N TYR A 163 20.23 -21.55 9.20
CA TYR A 163 20.36 -22.61 8.18
C TYR A 163 19.07 -22.90 7.37
N SER A 164 18.03 -22.04 7.40
CA SER A 164 16.78 -22.30 6.66
C SER A 164 16.02 -21.02 6.30
N ARG A 165 15.47 -20.95 5.07
CA ARG A 165 14.46 -19.95 4.68
C ARG A 165 13.07 -20.56 4.86
N ARG A 166 12.29 -20.06 5.82
CA ARG A 166 10.89 -20.46 6.02
C ARG A 166 9.98 -19.41 5.43
N LYS A 167 9.06 -19.79 4.53
CA LYS A 167 8.01 -18.90 4.02
C LYS A 167 7.09 -18.50 5.18
N ILE A 168 6.92 -17.20 5.39
CA ILE A 168 6.10 -16.64 6.48
C ILE A 168 4.80 -16.02 5.99
N GLY A 169 4.66 -15.77 4.69
CA GLY A 169 3.43 -15.29 4.10
C GLY A 169 3.63 -14.78 2.67
N GLU A 170 2.56 -14.21 2.14
CA GLU A 170 2.51 -13.53 0.85
C GLU A 170 1.94 -12.13 1.03
N ARG A 171 2.30 -11.24 0.11
CA ARG A 171 1.77 -9.88 0.04
C ARG A 171 1.45 -9.51 -1.40
N ALA A 172 0.47 -8.64 -1.58
CA ALA A 172 0.07 -8.13 -2.88
C ALA A 172 0.57 -6.70 -3.07
N ILE A 173 1.02 -6.39 -4.28
CA ILE A 173 1.31 -5.01 -4.71
C ILE A 173 0.14 -4.56 -5.57
N VAL A 174 -0.46 -3.43 -5.19
CA VAL A 174 -1.59 -2.80 -5.88
C VAL A 174 -1.26 -1.37 -6.26
N ARG A 175 -1.96 -0.85 -7.26
CA ARG A 175 -1.98 0.58 -7.58
C ARG A 175 -3.39 1.14 -7.38
N PRO A 176 -3.64 1.90 -6.30
CA PRO A 176 -4.94 2.50 -6.04
C PRO A 176 -5.37 3.46 -7.14
N PRO A 177 -6.70 3.65 -7.37
CA PRO A 177 -7.23 4.60 -8.35
C PRO A 177 -6.65 6.01 -8.20
N PHE A 178 -6.50 6.49 -6.96
CA PHE A 178 -5.95 7.83 -6.74
C PHE A 178 -4.46 7.97 -7.06
N SER A 179 -3.71 6.87 -7.17
CA SER A 179 -2.31 6.87 -7.61
C SER A 179 -2.17 7.04 -9.13
N TYR A 180 -3.29 7.09 -9.85
CA TYR A 180 -3.34 7.52 -11.25
C TYR A 180 -3.57 9.04 -11.37
N TYR A 181 -4.03 9.72 -10.32
CA TYR A 181 -4.17 11.17 -10.33
C TYR A 181 -2.79 11.84 -10.16
N GLY A 182 -2.12 12.02 -11.30
CA GLY A 182 -0.95 12.85 -11.56
C GLY A 182 -1.02 13.35 -13.02
N LYS A 183 -0.14 14.27 -13.45
CA LYS A 183 -0.11 14.73 -14.85
C LYS A 183 0.06 13.51 -15.76
N LEU A 184 -0.97 13.17 -16.53
CA LEU A 184 -0.88 12.21 -17.63
C LEU A 184 0.00 12.90 -18.68
N TYR A 185 1.23 12.44 -18.85
CA TYR A 185 2.17 13.03 -19.80
C TYR A 185 2.53 11.99 -20.85
N VAL A 186 2.46 12.37 -22.12
CA VAL A 186 3.05 11.62 -23.21
C VAL A 186 4.50 12.08 -23.31
N SER A 187 5.45 11.15 -23.28
CA SER A 187 6.86 11.52 -23.45
C SER A 187 7.11 12.07 -24.86
N GLU A 188 8.03 13.03 -25.00
CA GLU A 188 8.46 13.55 -26.30
C GLU A 188 8.90 12.41 -27.24
N ASN A 189 9.62 11.41 -26.73
CA ASN A 189 10.04 10.25 -27.51
C ASN A 189 8.86 9.43 -28.05
N ALA A 190 7.79 9.25 -27.27
CA ALA A 190 6.61 8.54 -27.75
C ALA A 190 5.92 9.30 -28.89
N ILE A 191 5.92 10.64 -28.86
CA ILE A 191 5.39 11.45 -29.96
C ILE A 191 6.31 11.33 -31.19
N LEU A 192 7.64 11.34 -31.00
CA LEU A 192 8.61 11.10 -32.07
C LEU A 192 8.42 9.73 -32.71
N ASP A 193 8.23 8.67 -31.92
CA ASP A 193 8.01 7.31 -32.42
C ASP A 193 6.74 7.22 -33.27
N ILE A 194 5.67 7.90 -32.85
CA ILE A 194 4.42 8.00 -33.63
C ILE A 194 4.66 8.75 -34.95
N ILE A 195 5.37 9.88 -34.92
CA ILE A 195 5.72 10.65 -36.12
C ILE A 195 6.53 9.77 -37.08
N ILE A 196 7.58 9.12 -36.59
CA ILE A 196 8.43 8.23 -37.39
C ILE A 196 7.62 7.08 -37.99
N TYR A 197 6.69 6.50 -37.22
CA TYR A 197 5.82 5.44 -37.70
C TYR A 197 4.94 5.91 -38.85
N ILE A 198 4.27 7.06 -38.71
CA ILE A 198 3.40 7.64 -39.74
C ILE A 198 4.20 8.03 -41.00
N LEU A 199 5.40 8.57 -40.83
CA LEU A 199 6.26 8.97 -41.95
C LEU A 199 6.68 7.81 -42.86
N LYS A 200 6.62 6.56 -42.39
CA LYS A 200 6.89 5.38 -43.24
C LYS A 200 5.92 5.25 -44.41
N ASP A 201 4.71 5.80 -44.27
CA ASP A 201 3.68 5.74 -45.32
C ASP A 201 3.87 6.84 -46.39
N PHE A 202 4.77 7.81 -46.16
CA PHE A 202 5.05 8.91 -47.08
C PHE A 202 6.38 8.70 -47.81
N LYS A 203 6.31 8.20 -49.05
CA LYS A 203 7.50 7.86 -49.87
C LYS A 203 8.33 9.08 -50.27
N GLU A 204 7.74 10.27 -50.21
CA GLU A 204 8.37 11.55 -50.52
C GLU A 204 9.27 12.05 -49.39
N VAL A 205 9.14 11.50 -48.17
CA VAL A 205 9.94 11.90 -47.00
C VAL A 205 11.18 11.02 -46.89
N VAL A 206 12.34 11.60 -47.19
CA VAL A 206 13.63 10.88 -47.23
C VAL A 206 14.25 10.73 -45.84
N THR A 207 14.14 11.73 -44.97
CA THR A 207 14.72 11.72 -43.61
C THR A 207 14.06 12.76 -42.72
N LEU A 208 13.84 12.41 -41.45
CA LEU A 208 13.45 13.35 -40.41
C LEU A 208 14.70 14.03 -39.83
N GLY A 209 14.73 15.36 -39.88
CA GLY A 209 15.80 16.16 -39.28
C GLY A 209 15.76 16.15 -37.74
N LYS A 210 16.68 16.88 -37.10
CA LYS A 210 16.66 17.04 -35.63
C LYS A 210 15.38 17.76 -35.20
N SER A 211 14.48 17.04 -34.55
CA SER A 211 13.19 17.55 -34.08
C SER A 211 13.21 17.79 -32.58
N GLN A 212 12.55 18.86 -32.14
CA GLN A 212 12.31 19.18 -30.74
C GLN A 212 10.81 19.27 -30.52
N ILE A 213 10.30 18.58 -29.50
CA ILE A 213 8.88 18.59 -29.14
C ILE A 213 8.75 19.44 -27.89
N SER A 214 7.84 20.41 -27.90
CA SER A 214 7.60 21.31 -26.77
C SER A 214 6.19 21.12 -26.25
N ILE A 215 6.06 20.34 -25.18
CA ILE A 215 4.76 20.10 -24.55
C ILE A 215 4.46 21.27 -23.60
N LYS A 216 3.39 22.00 -23.88
CA LYS A 216 2.88 23.11 -23.05
C LYS A 216 1.62 22.70 -22.30
N GLU A 217 1.16 23.53 -21.36
CA GLU A 217 -0.06 23.24 -20.60
C GLU A 217 -1.34 23.21 -21.46
N GLU A 218 -1.31 23.82 -22.65
CA GLU A 218 -2.43 23.84 -23.60
C GLU A 218 -2.36 22.70 -24.65
N GLY A 219 -1.26 21.93 -24.72
CA GLY A 219 -1.08 20.87 -25.72
C GLY A 219 0.36 20.63 -26.18
N ILE A 220 0.49 19.85 -27.26
CA ILE A 220 1.76 19.57 -27.97
C ILE A 220 1.98 20.64 -29.04
#